data_AF-A0AAV0QBT1-F1
#
_entry.id   AF-A0AAV0QBT1-F1
#
_cell.length_a   1.000
_cell.length_b   1.000
_cell.length_c   1.000
_cell.angle_alpha   90.00
_cell.angle_beta   90.00
_cell.angle_gamma   90.00
#
_symmetry.space_group_name_H-M   'P 1'
#
loop_
_entity.id
_entity.type
_entity.pdbx_description
1 polymer ?
#
loop_
_entity_poly.entity_id
_entity_poly.type
_entity_poly.pdbx_seq_one_letter_code
_entity_poly.pdbx_strand_id
1 'polypeptide(L)'
;MKRREILAAAACFVVAVAAAATTALGANVSYDHRALVIDGKRRVLISGSIHYPRSTPDMWPDLLQKSKDGGVDVIETYVFWSGHEPVQNQYNFEGRYDLVQFIKLAAKAGLYVHLRIGPYVCAEWNYGGFPLWLHFIPGIQLRTDNEPYKAEMKRFTAKIVDLMKKEKLYASQGGPIILSQIENEYGNVDSAYGPAAKTYINWAAKMAVSLNTGVPWVMCQQKDAPDPIINTCNGFYCDQFTPNSNNKPKMWTENWSGWFLSFGGAVPYRPVEDLAFAVGRFFQLGGTFQNYYMYHGGTNFGRTSGGPFISTSYDYDAPLDEYGQLRQPKWGHLKDLHKAIKLCEDALLATDPATTSLGSNVEATTYKSGSVCAAFLANTGTSDKTVTFSGNSYKLPAWSVSILPDCKTVAFNTAKVWLWSLNFTREAIDGDSDWSWIDEPVGITKDDAFTKPGLQDQINTTSDQSDYLWYSLR
;
A
#
# COMPACT_ATOMS: atom_id res chain seq x y z
N MET A 1 -26.58 -55.23 32.81
CA MET A 1 -26.00 -55.60 34.12
C MET A 1 -24.47 -55.33 34.06
N LYS A 2 -24.08 -54.03 33.99
CA LYS A 2 -23.28 -53.21 34.97
C LYS A 2 -21.88 -53.79 35.30
N ARG A 3 -20.79 -53.34 34.61
CA ARG A 3 -19.78 -52.27 34.93
C ARG A 3 -18.85 -52.64 36.12
N ARG A 4 -17.54 -52.97 36.04
CA ARG A 4 -16.29 -52.37 35.44
C ARG A 4 -16.01 -50.94 35.99
N GLU A 5 -14.83 -50.47 36.43
CA GLU A 5 -13.38 -50.83 36.42
C GLU A 5 -12.69 -49.89 37.47
N ILE A 6 -11.75 -50.33 38.32
CA ILE A 6 -10.26 -50.32 38.24
C ILE A 6 -9.61 -48.96 37.88
N LEU A 7 -8.86 -48.42 38.86
CA LEU A 7 -8.03 -47.22 38.82
C LEU A 7 -6.80 -47.37 37.91
N ALA A 8 -6.52 -46.35 37.10
CA ALA A 8 -5.28 -46.21 36.33
C ALA A 8 -4.49 -44.98 36.80
N ALA A 9 -3.18 -45.19 36.98
CA ALA A 9 -2.19 -44.16 37.26
C ALA A 9 -1.87 -43.35 36.00
N ALA A 10 -1.73 -42.03 36.13
CA ALA A 10 -1.20 -41.16 35.08
C ALA A 10 -0.16 -40.22 35.70
N ALA A 11 1.10 -40.47 35.36
CA ALA A 11 2.24 -39.59 35.63
C ALA A 11 2.19 -38.39 34.67
N CYS A 12 2.15 -37.17 35.21
CA CYS A 12 2.23 -35.95 34.42
C CYS A 12 3.70 -35.67 34.05
N PHE A 13 4.03 -35.80 32.77
CA PHE A 13 5.24 -35.21 32.18
C PHE A 13 4.93 -33.75 31.83
N VAL A 14 5.51 -32.82 32.58
CA VAL A 14 5.52 -31.39 32.21
C VAL A 14 6.68 -31.18 31.24
N VAL A 15 6.39 -31.02 29.95
CA VAL A 15 7.36 -30.52 28.98
C VAL A 15 7.35 -29.00 29.06
N ALA A 16 8.35 -28.44 29.72
CA ALA A 16 8.61 -27.00 29.71
C ALA A 16 9.16 -26.61 28.32
N VAL A 17 8.31 -26.02 27.48
CA VAL A 17 8.77 -25.34 26.27
C VAL A 17 9.37 -24.01 26.71
N ALA A 18 10.70 -23.95 26.78
CA ALA A 18 11.42 -22.70 26.95
C ALA A 18 11.21 -21.84 25.69
N ALA A 19 10.36 -20.82 25.81
CA ALA A 19 10.33 -19.72 24.86
C ALA A 19 11.69 -19.00 24.95
N ALA A 20 12.60 -19.32 24.02
CA ALA A 20 13.79 -18.52 23.81
C ALA A 20 13.30 -17.15 23.32
N ALA A 21 13.27 -16.18 24.24
CA ALA A 21 13.26 -14.77 23.87
C ALA A 21 14.60 -14.50 23.18
N THR A 22 14.65 -14.69 21.86
CA THR A 22 15.72 -14.14 21.05
C THR A 22 15.68 -12.65 21.26
N THR A 23 16.68 -12.12 21.97
CA THR A 23 17.01 -10.70 21.92
C THR A 23 17.15 -10.36 20.44
N ALA A 24 16.16 -9.66 19.88
CA ALA A 24 16.16 -9.24 18.49
C ALA A 24 17.32 -8.26 18.29
N LEU A 25 18.48 -8.78 17.89
CA LEU A 25 19.47 -7.98 17.20
C LEU A 25 18.77 -7.41 15.96
N GLY A 26 18.96 -6.11 15.68
CA GLY A 26 18.26 -5.42 14.60
C GLY A 26 18.32 -6.21 13.30
N ALA A 27 17.19 -6.31 12.60
CA ALA A 27 17.08 -7.07 11.38
C ALA A 27 17.82 -6.35 10.24
N ASN A 28 18.69 -7.07 9.53
CA ASN A 28 19.40 -6.49 8.40
C ASN A 28 18.52 -6.59 7.14
N VAL A 29 18.23 -5.46 6.50
CA VAL A 29 17.45 -5.41 5.27
C VAL A 29 18.31 -4.93 4.11
N SER A 30 18.48 -5.79 3.12
CA SER A 30 19.16 -5.50 1.86
C SER A 30 18.33 -6.03 0.68
N TYR A 31 18.90 -6.03 -0.52
CA TYR A 31 18.28 -6.62 -1.70
C TYR A 31 19.33 -7.18 -2.65
N ASP A 32 18.89 -8.03 -3.56
CA ASP A 32 19.65 -8.45 -4.73
C ASP A 32 18.74 -8.45 -5.98
N HIS A 33 19.23 -9.01 -7.09
CA HIS A 33 18.47 -9.11 -8.34
C HIS A 33 17.10 -9.79 -8.21
N ARG A 34 16.93 -10.66 -7.20
CA ARG A 34 15.77 -11.53 -7.07
C ARG A 34 14.74 -10.94 -6.12
N ALA A 35 15.15 -10.54 -4.91
CA ALA A 35 14.24 -10.14 -3.84
C ALA A 35 14.85 -9.19 -2.80
N LEU A 36 14.00 -8.67 -1.93
CA LEU A 36 14.43 -8.15 -0.64
C LEU A 36 14.97 -9.29 0.22
N VAL A 37 16.05 -9.00 0.94
CA VAL A 37 16.73 -9.92 1.85
C VAL A 37 16.56 -9.37 3.26
N ILE A 38 15.79 -10.07 4.09
CA ILE A 38 15.54 -9.71 5.48
C ILE A 38 16.18 -10.80 6.35
N ASP A 39 17.12 -10.42 7.20
CA ASP A 39 17.92 -11.33 8.04
C ASP A 39 18.63 -12.43 7.23
N GLY A 40 19.24 -12.01 6.12
CA GLY A 40 19.97 -12.90 5.22
C GLY A 40 19.09 -13.85 4.41
N LYS A 41 17.76 -13.75 4.52
CA LYS A 41 16.81 -14.57 3.77
C LYS A 41 16.06 -13.72 2.76
N ARG A 42 16.10 -14.12 1.49
CA ARG A 42 15.19 -13.59 0.47
C ARG A 42 13.74 -13.83 0.88
N ARG A 43 12.83 -12.93 0.52
CA ARG A 43 11.40 -13.04 0.85
C ARG A 43 10.52 -12.74 -0.36
N VAL A 44 9.47 -13.52 -0.52
CA VAL A 44 8.33 -13.14 -1.37
C VAL A 44 7.33 -12.42 -0.46
N LEU A 45 7.08 -11.13 -0.73
CA LEU A 45 6.30 -10.27 0.16
C LEU A 45 4.99 -9.84 -0.49
N ILE A 46 3.89 -10.08 0.23
CA ILE A 46 2.56 -9.59 -0.11
C ILE A 46 2.24 -8.44 0.84
N SER A 47 1.89 -7.29 0.30
CA SER A 47 1.70 -6.04 1.01
C SER A 47 0.28 -5.50 0.79
N GLY A 48 -0.22 -4.72 1.74
CA GLY A 48 -1.50 -4.03 1.59
C GLY A 48 -1.45 -2.62 2.16
N SER A 49 -1.96 -1.65 1.40
CA SER A 49 -2.04 -0.26 1.85
C SER A 49 -3.18 -0.05 2.83
N ILE A 50 -2.86 0.56 3.97
CA ILE A 50 -3.81 1.08 4.97
C ILE A 50 -3.31 2.47 5.38
N HIS A 51 -4.10 3.50 5.10
CA HIS A 51 -3.76 4.88 5.49
C HIS A 51 -4.29 5.16 6.90
N TYR A 52 -3.38 5.33 7.86
CA TYR A 52 -3.74 5.52 9.27
C TYR A 52 -4.75 6.65 9.51
N PRO A 53 -4.71 7.81 8.82
CA PRO A 53 -5.70 8.88 9.05
C PRO A 53 -7.06 8.64 8.40
N ARG A 54 -7.22 7.58 7.57
CA ARG A 54 -8.49 7.21 6.92
C ARG A 54 -9.30 6.20 7.73
N SER A 55 -8.84 5.85 8.92
CA SER A 55 -9.54 5.02 9.91
C SER A 55 -9.25 5.57 11.31
N THR A 56 -9.99 5.11 12.33
CA THR A 56 -9.76 5.56 13.71
C THR A 56 -8.75 4.65 14.43
N PRO A 57 -8.09 5.14 15.50
CA PRO A 57 -7.21 4.32 16.33
C PRO A 57 -7.85 3.01 16.85
N ASP A 58 -9.16 3.03 17.10
CA ASP A 58 -9.91 1.86 17.56
C ASP A 58 -10.10 0.81 16.45
N MET A 59 -10.13 1.22 15.18
CA MET A 59 -10.23 0.31 14.03
C MET A 59 -8.88 -0.35 13.71
N TRP A 60 -7.75 0.33 13.94
CA TRP A 60 -6.45 -0.14 13.47
C TRP A 60 -6.09 -1.58 13.88
N PRO A 61 -6.27 -2.02 15.15
CA PRO A 61 -5.94 -3.38 15.53
C PRO A 61 -6.71 -4.44 14.74
N ASP A 62 -8.01 -4.21 14.51
CA ASP A 62 -8.86 -5.14 13.76
C ASP A 62 -8.53 -5.15 12.26
N LEU A 63 -8.31 -3.98 11.66
CA LEU A 63 -7.87 -3.86 10.27
C LEU A 63 -6.55 -4.60 10.02
N LEU A 64 -5.56 -4.39 10.89
CA LEU A 64 -4.25 -5.04 10.82
C LEU A 64 -4.38 -6.56 11.01
N GLN A 65 -5.21 -7.01 11.94
CA GLN A 65 -5.46 -8.44 12.15
C GLN A 65 -6.13 -9.08 10.93
N LYS A 66 -7.15 -8.44 10.35
CA LYS A 66 -7.81 -8.92 9.12
C LYS A 66 -6.85 -8.96 7.93
N SER A 67 -5.92 -8.02 7.81
CA SER A 67 -4.84 -8.08 6.82
C SER A 67 -3.91 -9.26 7.06
N LYS A 68 -3.47 -9.48 8.32
CA LYS A 68 -2.63 -10.62 8.69
C LYS A 68 -3.31 -11.96 8.37
N ASP A 69 -4.58 -12.10 8.76
CA ASP A 69 -5.40 -13.28 8.49
C ASP A 69 -5.67 -13.48 7.00
N GLY A 70 -5.65 -12.38 6.23
CA GLY A 70 -5.72 -12.36 4.79
C GLY A 70 -4.43 -12.82 4.10
N GLY A 71 -3.33 -13.02 4.83
CA GLY A 71 -2.04 -13.44 4.28
C GLY A 71 -1.11 -12.30 3.86
N VAL A 72 -1.38 -11.07 4.32
CA VAL A 72 -0.48 -9.92 4.14
C VAL A 72 0.74 -10.07 5.06
N ASP A 73 1.93 -9.79 4.52
CA ASP A 73 3.20 -9.74 5.24
C ASP A 73 3.59 -8.31 5.66
N VAL A 74 3.21 -7.32 4.84
CA VAL A 74 3.65 -5.92 4.97
C VAL A 74 2.46 -4.97 4.91
N ILE A 75 2.42 -3.98 5.80
CA ILE A 75 1.48 -2.86 5.70
C ILE A 75 2.21 -1.69 5.05
N GLU A 76 1.63 -1.16 3.98
CA GLU A 76 2.11 0.03 3.31
C GLU A 76 1.30 1.24 3.74
N THR A 77 1.95 2.38 3.98
CA THR A 77 1.23 3.61 4.30
C THR A 77 2.02 4.83 3.87
N TYR A 78 1.33 5.83 3.33
CA TYR A 78 1.89 7.16 3.13
C TYR A 78 2.02 7.94 4.43
N VAL A 79 2.91 8.94 4.48
CA VAL A 79 2.94 9.93 5.57
C VAL A 79 2.32 11.24 5.10
N PHE A 80 1.27 11.70 5.78
CA PHE A 80 0.46 12.85 5.35
C PHE A 80 0.95 14.16 5.99
N TRP A 81 1.90 14.84 5.33
CA TRP A 81 2.54 16.06 5.86
C TRP A 81 1.52 17.14 6.26
N SER A 82 0.53 17.42 5.42
CA SER A 82 -0.50 18.43 5.71
C SER A 82 -1.27 18.19 7.01
N GLY A 83 -1.50 16.93 7.37
CA GLY A 83 -2.13 16.58 8.65
C GLY A 83 -1.16 16.61 9.83
N HIS A 84 0.12 16.33 9.59
CA HIS A 84 1.15 16.35 10.62
C HIS A 84 1.72 17.72 10.93
N GLU A 85 1.62 18.68 10.02
CA GLU A 85 2.11 20.05 10.21
C GLU A 85 1.11 21.07 9.64
N PRO A 86 -0.11 21.17 10.23
CA PRO A 86 -1.14 22.08 9.74
C PRO A 86 -0.73 23.55 9.82
N VAL A 87 0.13 23.89 10.78
CA VAL A 87 0.78 25.20 10.91
C VAL A 87 2.29 24.98 10.91
N GLN A 88 3.04 25.82 10.19
CA GLN A 88 4.48 25.66 10.06
C GLN A 88 5.16 25.56 11.45
N ASN A 89 5.97 24.52 11.62
CA ASN A 89 6.68 24.12 12.84
C ASN A 89 5.79 23.66 14.02
N GLN A 90 4.48 23.52 13.84
CA GLN A 90 3.57 22.97 14.85
C GLN A 90 3.05 21.61 14.39
N TYR A 91 3.41 20.57 15.13
CA TYR A 91 3.19 19.20 14.69
C TYR A 91 2.03 18.52 15.41
N ASN A 92 1.29 17.70 14.67
CA ASN A 92 0.25 16.82 15.18
C ASN A 92 0.61 15.35 14.93
N PHE A 93 0.76 14.58 16.00
CA PHE A 93 0.91 13.12 15.98
C PHE A 93 -0.07 12.46 16.94
N GLU A 94 -1.24 13.07 17.13
CA GLU A 94 -2.27 12.60 18.06
C GLU A 94 -3.46 11.96 17.32
N GLY A 95 -4.25 11.16 18.05
CA GLY A 95 -5.46 10.53 17.53
C GLY A 95 -5.19 9.72 16.25
N ARG A 96 -5.98 9.94 15.20
CA ARG A 96 -5.79 9.24 13.91
C ARG A 96 -4.53 9.65 13.14
N TYR A 97 -3.79 10.65 13.61
CA TYR A 97 -2.47 11.02 13.09
C TYR A 97 -1.32 10.48 13.95
N ASP A 98 -1.58 9.60 14.93
CA ASP A 98 -0.52 8.91 15.67
C ASP A 98 0.14 7.80 14.82
N LEU A 99 1.06 8.23 13.94
CA LEU A 99 1.84 7.37 13.06
C LEU A 99 2.67 6.34 13.84
N VAL A 100 3.24 6.73 14.98
CA VAL A 100 4.09 5.86 15.80
C VAL A 100 3.25 4.72 16.36
N GLN A 101 2.08 5.02 16.90
CA GLN A 101 1.17 4.02 17.44
C GLN A 101 0.68 3.07 16.34
N PHE A 102 0.31 3.59 15.16
CA PHE A 102 -0.09 2.75 14.03
C PHE A 102 0.99 1.74 13.63
N ILE A 103 2.25 2.18 13.50
CA ILE A 103 3.39 1.31 13.15
C ILE A 103 3.67 0.30 14.26
N LYS A 104 3.58 0.70 15.53
CA LYS A 104 3.73 -0.23 16.68
C LYS A 104 2.63 -1.30 16.70
N LEU A 105 1.40 -0.96 16.33
CA LEU A 105 0.32 -1.92 16.20
C LEU A 105 0.56 -2.90 15.05
N ALA A 106 1.09 -2.43 13.91
CA ALA A 106 1.48 -3.31 12.81
C ALA A 106 2.57 -4.30 13.25
N ALA A 107 3.59 -3.83 13.99
CA ALA A 107 4.60 -4.71 14.59
C ALA A 107 3.98 -5.75 15.53
N LYS A 108 3.05 -5.33 16.41
CA LYS A 108 2.36 -6.22 17.35
C LYS A 108 1.54 -7.31 16.64
N ALA A 109 0.96 -7.00 15.48
CA ALA A 109 0.28 -7.97 14.61
C ALA A 109 1.25 -8.90 13.84
N GLY A 110 2.56 -8.71 13.99
CA GLY A 110 3.58 -9.48 13.28
C GLY A 110 3.64 -9.15 11.78
N LEU A 111 3.40 -7.89 11.44
CA LEU A 111 3.49 -7.35 10.08
C LEU A 111 4.73 -6.44 9.97
N TYR A 112 5.39 -6.48 8.81
CA TYR A 112 6.37 -5.46 8.45
C TYR A 112 5.67 -4.17 7.98
N VAL A 113 6.44 -3.10 7.80
CA VAL A 113 5.95 -1.82 7.27
C VAL A 113 6.79 -1.34 6.09
N HIS A 114 6.12 -0.89 5.04
CA HIS A 114 6.68 -0.06 3.99
C HIS A 114 6.19 1.38 4.20
N LEU A 115 7.08 2.27 4.67
CA LEU A 115 6.73 3.63 5.03
C LEU A 115 6.98 4.60 3.87
N ARG A 116 5.92 5.02 3.17
CA ARG A 116 6.02 5.92 2.02
C ARG A 116 6.00 7.37 2.48
N ILE A 117 7.17 7.92 2.81
CA ILE A 117 7.28 9.22 3.47
C ILE A 117 6.90 10.37 2.54
N GLY A 118 7.11 10.25 1.23
CA GLY A 118 6.80 11.29 0.24
C GLY A 118 7.87 12.39 0.21
N PRO A 119 7.55 13.67 0.49
CA PRO A 119 6.35 14.10 1.20
C PRO A 119 5.19 14.54 0.29
N TYR A 120 5.43 14.67 -1.02
CA TYR A 120 4.33 14.55 -1.97
C TYR A 120 3.89 13.09 -2.00
N VAL A 121 2.60 12.83 -1.77
CA VAL A 121 2.05 11.47 -1.70
C VAL A 121 0.95 11.21 -2.73
N CYS A 122 0.47 12.26 -3.42
CA CYS A 122 -0.73 12.18 -4.25
C CYS A 122 -1.93 11.69 -3.43
N ALA A 123 -2.14 10.36 -3.40
CA ALA A 123 -3.03 9.61 -2.53
C ALA A 123 -4.51 10.01 -2.57
N GLU A 124 -4.93 10.75 -3.61
CA GLU A 124 -6.20 11.46 -3.64
C GLU A 124 -6.44 12.26 -2.35
N TRP A 125 -5.37 12.82 -1.82
CA TRP A 125 -5.34 13.56 -0.56
C TRP A 125 -5.25 15.07 -0.83
N ASN A 126 -5.79 15.88 0.08
CA ASN A 126 -5.81 17.33 -0.05
C ASN A 126 -4.40 17.88 -0.35
N TYR A 127 -4.32 18.69 -1.41
CA TYR A 127 -3.07 19.29 -1.91
C TYR A 127 -1.91 18.29 -2.10
N GLY A 128 -2.21 17.01 -2.40
CA GLY A 128 -1.24 15.94 -2.59
C GLY A 128 -0.43 15.58 -1.35
N GLY A 129 -0.90 15.98 -0.16
CA GLY A 129 -0.21 15.81 1.12
C GLY A 129 0.60 17.02 1.56
N PHE A 130 0.79 18.04 0.73
CA PHE A 130 1.51 19.25 1.13
C PHE A 130 0.67 20.11 2.09
N PRO A 131 1.24 20.63 3.18
CA PRO A 131 0.57 21.66 3.95
C PRO A 131 0.46 22.94 3.12
N LEU A 132 -0.70 23.60 3.17
CA LEU A 132 -0.94 24.76 2.30
C LEU A 132 0.02 25.92 2.60
N TRP A 133 0.51 26.07 3.83
CA TRP A 133 1.45 27.16 4.16
C TRP A 133 2.73 27.16 3.30
N LEU A 134 3.10 26.03 2.69
CA LEU A 134 4.20 25.98 1.71
C LEU A 134 3.96 26.91 0.53
N HIS A 135 2.71 27.01 0.04
CA HIS A 135 2.30 27.86 -1.08
C HIS A 135 2.65 29.34 -0.86
N PHE A 136 2.68 29.77 0.41
CA PHE A 136 2.94 31.17 0.77
C PHE A 136 4.42 31.47 1.02
N ILE A 137 5.32 30.50 0.88
CA ILE A 137 6.75 30.75 1.00
C ILE A 137 7.25 31.56 -0.21
N PRO A 138 7.93 32.69 -0.01
CA PRO A 138 8.43 33.50 -1.12
C PRO A 138 9.33 32.69 -2.07
N GLY A 139 8.98 32.72 -3.36
CA GLY A 139 9.74 32.03 -4.41
C GLY A 139 9.61 30.50 -4.41
N ILE A 140 8.66 29.93 -3.67
CA ILE A 140 8.43 28.48 -3.65
C ILE A 140 8.05 27.96 -5.04
N GLN A 141 8.65 26.84 -5.42
CA GLN A 141 8.19 26.02 -6.53
C GLN A 141 8.25 24.56 -6.07
N LEU A 142 7.09 23.92 -6.01
CA LEU A 142 6.97 22.56 -5.49
C LEU A 142 7.54 21.55 -6.48
N ARG A 143 8.14 20.48 -5.95
CA ARG A 143 8.62 19.30 -6.71
C ARG A 143 9.60 19.65 -7.84
N THR A 144 10.45 20.66 -7.64
CA THR A 144 11.52 21.01 -8.56
C THR A 144 12.77 21.42 -7.80
N ASP A 145 13.84 21.73 -8.52
CA ASP A 145 15.12 22.17 -7.96
C ASP A 145 15.02 23.60 -7.42
N ASN A 146 14.31 23.76 -6.32
CA ASN A 146 13.97 25.01 -5.67
C ASN A 146 14.42 24.96 -4.20
N GLU A 147 15.36 25.82 -3.80
CA GLU A 147 15.94 25.78 -2.45
C GLU A 147 14.92 25.91 -1.31
N PRO A 148 13.95 26.84 -1.35
CA PRO A 148 12.91 26.90 -0.33
C PRO A 148 12.14 25.57 -0.17
N TYR A 149 11.73 24.96 -1.28
CA TYR A 149 11.03 23.68 -1.26
C TYR A 149 11.91 22.53 -0.75
N LYS A 150 13.15 22.44 -1.24
CA LYS A 150 14.12 21.41 -0.83
C LYS A 150 14.43 21.49 0.67
N ALA A 151 14.55 22.70 1.21
CA ALA A 151 14.78 22.90 2.65
C ALA A 151 13.62 22.36 3.48
N GLU A 152 12.38 22.69 3.10
CA GLU A 152 11.17 22.23 3.82
C GLU A 152 10.94 20.73 3.67
N MET A 153 11.09 20.18 2.45
CA MET A 153 11.01 18.75 2.21
C MET A 153 12.04 17.99 3.06
N LYS A 154 13.31 18.43 3.07
CA LYS A 154 14.35 17.82 3.89
C LYS A 154 14.01 17.89 5.38
N ARG A 155 13.53 19.03 5.87
CA ARG A 155 13.17 19.24 7.28
C ARG A 155 12.09 18.25 7.72
N PHE A 156 11.02 18.12 6.93
CA PHE A 156 9.93 17.20 7.27
C PHE A 156 10.35 15.73 7.13
N THR A 157 11.01 15.34 6.03
CA THR A 157 11.49 13.96 5.85
C THR A 157 12.45 13.56 6.97
N ALA A 158 13.42 14.42 7.32
CA ALA A 158 14.34 14.16 8.41
C ALA A 158 13.60 14.00 9.76
N LYS A 159 12.62 14.85 10.04
CA LYS A 159 11.82 14.72 11.27
C LYS A 159 11.08 13.38 11.36
N ILE A 160 10.48 12.92 10.27
CA ILE A 160 9.80 11.61 10.24
C ILE A 160 10.81 10.49 10.47
N VAL A 161 11.95 10.51 9.77
CA VAL A 161 13.00 9.50 9.95
C VAL A 161 13.54 9.51 11.38
N ASP A 162 13.81 10.67 11.95
CA ASP A 162 14.31 10.80 13.32
C ASP A 162 13.29 10.32 14.36
N LEU A 163 12.00 10.60 14.15
CA LEU A 163 10.92 10.07 14.99
C LEU A 163 10.89 8.54 14.95
N MET A 164 10.91 7.94 13.75
CA MET A 164 10.94 6.49 13.58
C MET A 164 12.20 5.88 14.22
N LYS A 165 13.36 6.53 14.10
CA LYS A 165 14.62 6.09 14.71
C LYS A 165 14.60 6.15 16.22
N LYS A 166 14.07 7.24 16.78
CA LYS A 166 13.94 7.43 18.24
C LYS A 166 13.08 6.33 18.86
N GLU A 167 12.01 5.94 18.15
CA GLU A 167 11.11 4.86 18.54
C GLU A 167 11.60 3.46 18.13
N LYS A 168 12.79 3.35 17.52
CA LYS A 168 13.42 2.10 17.04
C LYS A 168 12.54 1.30 16.08
N LEU A 169 11.82 2.00 15.20
CA LEU A 169 10.85 1.38 14.30
C LEU A 169 11.45 0.90 12.97
N TYR A 170 12.68 1.28 12.63
CA TYR A 170 13.38 0.68 11.51
C TYR A 170 13.82 -0.75 11.82
N ALA A 171 13.73 -1.64 10.82
CA ALA A 171 14.18 -3.03 10.93
C ALA A 171 15.63 -3.14 11.40
N SER A 172 16.50 -2.25 10.92
CA SER A 172 17.89 -2.10 11.37
C SER A 172 18.05 -1.88 12.90
N GLN A 173 16.98 -1.49 13.58
CA GLN A 173 16.91 -1.26 15.03
C GLN A 173 15.99 -2.27 15.76
N GLY A 174 15.48 -3.28 15.04
CA GLY A 174 14.56 -4.30 15.55
C GLY A 174 13.07 -3.96 15.35
N GLY A 175 12.75 -2.89 14.63
CA GLY A 175 11.37 -2.48 14.34
C GLY A 175 10.78 -3.10 13.06
N PRO A 176 9.54 -2.78 12.70
CA PRO A 176 8.86 -3.39 11.55
C PRO A 176 9.18 -2.74 10.20
N ILE A 177 9.73 -1.53 10.14
CA ILE A 177 9.89 -0.79 8.88
C ILE A 177 11.04 -1.37 8.07
N ILE A 178 10.72 -2.02 6.95
CA ILE A 178 11.68 -2.69 6.05
C ILE A 178 11.99 -1.88 4.78
N LEU A 179 11.17 -0.87 4.48
CA LEU A 179 11.31 -0.04 3.29
C LEU A 179 10.87 1.39 3.59
N SER A 180 11.45 2.35 2.88
CA SER A 180 10.94 3.72 2.84
C SER A 180 10.82 4.24 1.41
N GLN A 181 9.84 5.08 1.13
CA GLN A 181 9.74 5.79 -0.16
C GLN A 181 9.99 7.28 0.01
N ILE A 182 10.76 7.84 -0.93
CA ILE A 182 10.92 9.28 -1.11
C ILE A 182 10.27 9.68 -2.45
N GLU A 183 9.62 10.84 -2.49
CA GLU A 183 8.75 11.27 -3.60
C GLU A 183 7.60 10.28 -3.89
N ASN A 184 6.77 10.62 -4.86
CA ASN A 184 5.72 9.78 -5.40
C ASN A 184 5.47 10.07 -6.89
N GLU A 185 5.70 9.07 -7.74
CA GLU A 185 5.42 9.12 -9.18
C GLU A 185 6.00 10.34 -9.91
N TYR A 186 7.17 10.82 -9.48
CA TYR A 186 7.76 12.02 -10.06
C TYR A 186 8.13 11.85 -11.54
N GLY A 187 8.54 10.65 -11.96
CA GLY A 187 8.83 10.34 -13.36
C GLY A 187 7.62 10.46 -14.30
N ASN A 188 6.38 10.53 -13.78
CA ASN A 188 5.20 10.82 -14.59
C ASN A 188 5.07 12.32 -14.93
N VAL A 189 5.74 13.21 -14.19
CA VAL A 189 5.60 14.67 -14.31
C VAL A 189 6.92 15.40 -14.57
N ASP A 190 8.06 14.70 -14.48
CA ASP A 190 9.40 15.28 -14.56
C ASP A 190 9.65 16.10 -15.83
N SER A 191 9.08 15.68 -16.96
CA SER A 191 9.21 16.35 -18.26
C SER A 191 8.75 17.82 -18.23
N ALA A 192 7.74 18.15 -17.42
CA ALA A 192 7.24 19.52 -17.27
C ALA A 192 8.25 20.45 -16.57
N TYR A 193 9.18 19.90 -15.79
CA TYR A 193 10.23 20.65 -15.08
C TYR A 193 11.56 20.71 -15.84
N GLY A 194 11.66 20.04 -16.99
CA GLY A 194 12.84 20.07 -17.85
C GLY A 194 14.13 19.64 -17.11
N PRO A 195 15.28 20.30 -17.36
CA PRO A 195 16.56 19.93 -16.72
C PRO A 195 16.55 19.95 -15.19
N ALA A 196 15.71 20.78 -14.56
CA ALA A 196 15.61 20.90 -13.10
C ALA A 196 15.03 19.63 -12.46
N ALA A 197 14.24 18.83 -13.19
CA ALA A 197 13.77 17.55 -12.69
C ALA A 197 14.92 16.60 -12.33
N LYS A 198 15.95 16.55 -13.18
CA LYS A 198 17.06 15.62 -12.98
C LYS A 198 17.92 16.02 -11.78
N THR A 199 18.14 17.32 -11.57
CA THR A 199 18.86 17.82 -10.40
C THR A 199 18.06 17.58 -9.12
N TYR A 200 16.74 17.85 -9.15
CA TYR A 200 15.84 17.59 -8.03
C TYR A 200 15.79 16.11 -7.63
N ILE A 201 15.54 15.18 -8.57
CA ILE A 201 15.39 13.76 -8.22
C ILE A 201 16.71 13.15 -7.71
N ASN A 202 17.84 13.58 -8.28
CA ASN A 202 19.17 13.21 -7.78
C ASN A 202 19.41 13.75 -6.36
N TRP A 203 18.99 14.98 -6.09
CA TRP A 203 19.06 15.55 -4.75
C TRP A 203 18.14 14.80 -3.77
N ALA A 204 16.90 14.50 -4.14
CA ALA A 204 15.92 13.83 -3.28
C ALA A 204 16.40 12.42 -2.89
N ALA A 205 16.93 11.66 -3.86
CA ALA A 205 17.54 10.36 -3.62
C ALA A 205 18.74 10.45 -2.65
N LYS A 206 19.68 11.37 -2.90
CA LYS A 206 20.85 11.57 -2.03
C LYS A 206 20.45 12.01 -0.62
N MET A 207 19.47 12.91 -0.51
CA MET A 207 18.94 13.39 0.76
C MET A 207 18.35 12.23 1.56
N ALA A 208 17.45 11.44 0.96
CA ALA A 208 16.84 10.28 1.61
C ALA A 208 17.87 9.25 2.10
N VAL A 209 18.82 8.89 1.24
CA VAL A 209 19.90 7.94 1.58
C VAL A 209 20.79 8.48 2.70
N SER A 210 21.09 9.78 2.70
CA SER A 210 21.91 10.42 3.75
C SER A 210 21.28 10.38 5.14
N LEU A 211 19.95 10.18 5.22
CA LEU A 211 19.26 10.02 6.50
C LEU A 211 19.57 8.68 7.18
N ASN A 212 20.26 7.75 6.50
CA ASN A 212 20.82 6.51 7.06
C ASN A 212 19.81 5.71 7.90
N THR A 213 18.68 5.35 7.30
CA THR A 213 17.60 4.55 7.92
C THR A 213 18.03 3.11 8.21
N GLY A 214 19.07 2.62 7.53
CA GLY A 214 19.52 1.23 7.59
C GLY A 214 18.61 0.25 6.84
N VAL A 215 17.67 0.75 6.04
CA VAL A 215 16.80 -0.07 5.18
C VAL A 215 16.74 0.54 3.76
N PRO A 216 16.39 -0.24 2.72
CA PRO A 216 16.34 0.26 1.35
C PRO A 216 15.30 1.36 1.16
N TRP A 217 15.59 2.24 0.20
CA TRP A 217 14.67 3.28 -0.26
C TRP A 217 14.12 2.95 -1.64
N VAL A 218 12.88 3.34 -1.90
CA VAL A 218 12.19 3.16 -3.18
C VAL A 218 11.71 4.49 -3.75
N MET A 219 11.47 4.50 -5.07
CA MET A 219 10.75 5.55 -5.80
C MET A 219 9.82 4.88 -6.83
N CYS A 220 8.52 5.07 -6.70
CA CYS A 220 7.54 4.55 -7.67
C CYS A 220 7.50 5.39 -8.95
N GLN A 221 7.28 4.73 -10.10
CA GLN A 221 7.24 5.34 -11.44
C GLN A 221 8.45 6.26 -11.74
N GLN A 222 9.63 5.88 -11.26
CA GLN A 222 10.86 6.65 -11.47
C GLN A 222 11.88 5.82 -12.26
N LYS A 223 11.77 5.81 -13.58
CA LYS A 223 12.61 4.98 -14.46
C LYS A 223 14.12 5.20 -14.23
N ASP A 224 14.53 6.42 -13.94
CA ASP A 224 15.93 6.82 -13.77
C ASP A 224 16.31 7.04 -12.29
N ALA A 225 15.62 6.37 -11.35
CA ALA A 225 15.93 6.42 -9.92
C ALA A 225 17.41 6.12 -9.66
N PRO A 226 18.17 7.04 -9.03
CA PRO A 226 19.60 6.86 -8.79
C PRO A 226 19.88 5.72 -7.80
N ASP A 227 21.00 5.00 -7.97
CA ASP A 227 21.44 4.03 -6.96
C ASP A 227 21.70 4.71 -5.60
N PRO A 228 21.39 4.05 -4.46
CA PRO A 228 20.84 2.69 -4.32
C PRO A 228 19.30 2.62 -4.31
N ILE A 229 18.58 3.64 -4.79
CA ILE A 229 17.10 3.64 -4.77
C ILE A 229 16.55 2.58 -5.73
N ILE A 230 15.57 1.79 -5.26
CA ILE A 230 14.85 0.83 -6.10
C ILE A 230 13.69 1.55 -6.80
N ASN A 231 13.65 1.53 -8.14
CA ASN A 231 12.48 1.99 -8.85
C ASN A 231 11.40 0.90 -8.87
N THR A 232 10.15 1.31 -8.67
CA THR A 232 9.00 0.39 -8.58
C THR A 232 7.91 0.78 -9.57
N CYS A 233 6.94 -0.13 -9.75
CA CYS A 233 5.80 0.07 -10.65
C CYS A 233 4.50 0.28 -9.88
N ASN A 234 3.60 1.06 -10.47
CA ASN A 234 2.22 1.26 -10.04
C ASN A 234 1.29 0.98 -11.23
N GLY A 235 0.07 0.51 -10.98
CA GLY A 235 -0.91 0.27 -12.03
C GLY A 235 -1.90 -0.84 -11.73
N PHE A 236 -2.80 -1.11 -12.68
CA PHE A 236 -3.60 -2.34 -12.66
C PHE A 236 -2.75 -3.59 -12.96
N TYR A 237 -1.66 -3.41 -13.70
CA TYR A 237 -0.76 -4.46 -14.18
C TYR A 237 0.69 -3.98 -14.15
N CYS A 238 1.58 -4.75 -13.52
CA CYS A 238 3.03 -4.52 -13.51
C CYS A 238 3.83 -5.80 -13.84
N ASP A 239 3.19 -6.80 -14.46
CA ASP A 239 3.83 -8.06 -14.82
C ASP A 239 4.92 -7.90 -15.88
N GLN A 240 4.86 -6.87 -16.73
CA GLN A 240 5.89 -6.54 -17.72
C GLN A 240 6.94 -5.54 -17.23
N PHE A 241 6.79 -4.98 -16.04
CA PHE A 241 7.76 -4.03 -15.49
C PHE A 241 9.12 -4.71 -15.24
N THR A 242 10.19 -3.97 -15.51
CA THR A 242 11.57 -4.34 -15.16
C THR A 242 12.24 -3.18 -14.42
N PRO A 243 12.95 -3.44 -13.30
CA PRO A 243 13.68 -2.41 -12.60
C PRO A 243 14.83 -1.86 -13.47
N ASN A 244 15.31 -0.67 -13.15
CA ASN A 244 16.31 0.04 -13.94
C ASN A 244 17.74 -0.51 -13.84
N SER A 245 17.92 -1.59 -13.09
CA SER A 245 19.17 -2.33 -12.94
C SER A 245 18.86 -3.80 -12.65
N ASN A 246 19.65 -4.70 -13.23
CA ASN A 246 19.54 -6.15 -12.97
C ASN A 246 19.90 -6.52 -11.53
N ASN A 247 20.47 -5.63 -10.74
CA ASN A 247 20.80 -5.89 -9.32
C ASN A 247 19.66 -5.53 -8.37
N LYS A 248 18.52 -5.04 -8.88
CA LYS A 248 17.37 -4.60 -8.08
C LYS A 248 16.22 -5.59 -8.23
N PRO A 249 15.45 -5.84 -7.16
CA PRO A 249 14.30 -6.73 -7.22
C PRO A 249 13.14 -6.05 -7.94
N LYS A 250 12.27 -6.85 -8.56
CA LYS A 250 11.04 -6.38 -9.20
C LYS A 250 9.93 -6.19 -8.16
N MET A 251 9.49 -4.95 -8.00
CA MET A 251 8.53 -4.54 -6.97
C MET A 251 7.35 -3.75 -7.56
N TRP A 252 6.16 -4.05 -7.08
CA TRP A 252 4.89 -3.40 -7.45
C TRP A 252 4.29 -2.74 -6.20
N THR A 253 4.42 -1.42 -6.11
CA THR A 253 4.03 -0.62 -4.94
C THR A 253 2.56 -0.23 -4.94
N GLU A 254 1.88 -0.21 -6.09
CA GLU A 254 0.44 0.02 -6.13
C GLU A 254 -0.25 -0.86 -7.17
N ASN A 255 -0.78 -1.98 -6.72
CA ASN A 255 -1.77 -2.75 -7.46
C ASN A 255 -3.15 -2.21 -7.16
N TRP A 256 -3.73 -1.47 -8.09
CA TRP A 256 -4.99 -0.76 -7.86
C TRP A 256 -6.15 -1.73 -7.66
N SER A 257 -6.64 -1.91 -6.43
CA SER A 257 -7.67 -2.90 -6.09
C SER A 257 -9.06 -2.58 -6.66
N GLY A 258 -9.21 -1.35 -7.15
CA GLY A 258 -10.39 -0.70 -7.69
C GLY A 258 -9.99 0.70 -8.14
N TRP A 259 -10.75 1.72 -7.73
CA TRP A 259 -10.42 3.13 -7.99
C TRP A 259 -11.01 4.03 -6.90
N PHE A 260 -10.59 5.29 -6.82
CA PHE A 260 -11.21 6.26 -5.92
C PHE A 260 -12.60 6.69 -6.43
N LEU A 261 -13.49 7.07 -5.51
CA LEU A 261 -14.79 7.64 -5.83
C LEU A 261 -14.71 9.17 -5.83
N SER A 262 -15.18 9.80 -6.90
CA SER A 262 -15.35 11.26 -6.98
C SER A 262 -16.81 11.64 -6.72
N PHE A 263 -17.07 12.83 -6.19
CA PHE A 263 -18.43 13.38 -6.14
C PHE A 263 -19.01 13.47 -7.55
N GLY A 264 -20.21 12.93 -7.74
CA GLY A 264 -20.85 12.81 -9.06
C GLY A 264 -20.35 11.66 -9.94
N GLY A 265 -19.36 10.88 -9.47
CA GLY A 265 -18.83 9.72 -10.19
C GLY A 265 -19.61 8.42 -9.93
N ALA A 266 -19.42 7.44 -10.81
CA ALA A 266 -19.92 6.08 -10.60
C ALA A 266 -19.06 5.34 -9.56
N VAL A 267 -19.67 4.42 -8.81
CA VAL A 267 -18.95 3.57 -7.86
C VAL A 267 -17.99 2.66 -8.63
N PRO A 268 -16.67 2.78 -8.41
CA PRO A 268 -15.69 1.98 -9.14
C PRO A 268 -15.71 0.53 -8.65
N TYR A 269 -15.39 -0.38 -9.58
CA TYR A 269 -15.36 -1.81 -9.31
C TYR A 269 -14.25 -2.47 -10.12
N ARG A 270 -13.47 -3.35 -9.47
CA ARG A 270 -12.51 -4.23 -10.14
C ARG A 270 -12.79 -5.68 -9.73
N PRO A 271 -13.11 -6.57 -10.70
CA PRO A 271 -13.35 -7.98 -10.41
C PRO A 271 -12.17 -8.63 -9.68
N VAL A 272 -12.46 -9.52 -8.73
CA VAL A 272 -11.39 -10.18 -7.98
C VAL A 272 -10.59 -11.13 -8.87
N GLU A 273 -11.21 -11.71 -9.90
CA GLU A 273 -10.58 -12.59 -10.87
C GLU A 273 -9.49 -11.85 -11.65
N ASP A 274 -9.77 -10.62 -12.06
CA ASP A 274 -8.84 -9.72 -12.74
C ASP A 274 -7.68 -9.31 -11.80
N LEU A 275 -8.02 -8.91 -10.58
CA LEU A 275 -7.03 -8.53 -9.57
C LEU A 275 -6.10 -9.71 -9.24
N ALA A 276 -6.66 -10.91 -9.04
CA ALA A 276 -5.92 -12.13 -8.80
C ALA A 276 -5.09 -12.55 -10.02
N PHE A 277 -5.61 -12.39 -11.23
CA PHE A 277 -4.88 -12.61 -12.47
C PHE A 277 -3.65 -11.71 -12.56
N ALA A 278 -3.81 -10.41 -12.33
CA ALA A 278 -2.69 -9.46 -12.38
C ALA A 278 -1.60 -9.80 -11.35
N VAL A 279 -1.97 -10.19 -10.13
CA VAL A 279 -1.03 -10.65 -9.10
C VAL A 279 -0.35 -11.97 -9.49
N GLY A 280 -1.12 -12.94 -9.97
CA GLY A 280 -0.60 -14.21 -10.45
C GLY A 280 0.41 -14.03 -11.58
N ARG A 281 0.12 -13.15 -12.54
CA ARG A 281 1.02 -12.74 -13.64
C ARG A 281 2.29 -12.07 -13.12
N PHE A 282 2.18 -11.21 -12.12
CA PHE A 282 3.34 -10.52 -11.54
C PHE A 282 4.31 -11.51 -10.89
N PHE A 283 3.84 -12.42 -10.02
CA PHE A 283 4.68 -13.44 -9.40
C PHE A 283 5.15 -14.50 -10.41
N GLN A 284 4.34 -14.81 -11.43
CA GLN A 284 4.75 -15.66 -12.55
C GLN A 284 6.00 -15.10 -13.23
N LEU A 285 6.08 -13.79 -13.47
CA LEU A 285 7.16 -13.14 -14.23
C LEU A 285 8.21 -12.46 -13.33
N GLY A 286 8.58 -13.14 -12.25
CA GLY A 286 9.68 -12.75 -11.38
C GLY A 286 9.37 -11.53 -10.50
N GLY A 287 8.12 -11.27 -10.14
CA GLY A 287 7.80 -10.31 -9.08
C GLY A 287 8.07 -10.90 -7.69
N THR A 288 8.56 -10.11 -6.73
CA THR A 288 8.80 -10.58 -5.34
C THR A 288 8.26 -9.67 -4.24
N PHE A 289 7.76 -8.47 -4.58
CA PHE A 289 7.02 -7.60 -3.69
C PHE A 289 5.80 -7.04 -4.43
N GLN A 290 4.60 -7.30 -3.93
CA GLN A 290 3.36 -6.73 -4.48
C GLN A 290 2.53 -6.12 -3.37
N ASN A 291 2.07 -4.89 -3.57
CA ASN A 291 1.22 -4.16 -2.64
C ASN A 291 -0.17 -3.88 -3.24
N TYR A 292 -1.24 -4.15 -2.48
CA TYR A 292 -2.60 -3.74 -2.85
C TYR A 292 -2.84 -2.28 -2.46
N TYR A 293 -3.11 -1.43 -3.44
CA TYR A 293 -3.55 -0.05 -3.24
C TYR A 293 -5.02 0.04 -3.64
N MET A 294 -5.99 -0.08 -2.74
CA MET A 294 -5.90 -0.16 -1.28
C MET A 294 -6.19 -1.58 -0.77
N TYR A 295 -5.66 -1.93 0.41
CA TYR A 295 -6.13 -3.10 1.15
C TYR A 295 -7.28 -2.74 2.09
N HIS A 296 -7.18 -1.58 2.73
CA HIS A 296 -8.30 -0.85 3.34
C HIS A 296 -8.21 0.61 2.90
N GLY A 297 -9.24 1.08 2.22
CA GLY A 297 -9.30 2.45 1.72
C GLY A 297 -9.74 3.46 2.78
N GLY A 298 -10.87 3.20 3.44
CA GLY A 298 -11.39 3.99 4.56
C GLY A 298 -12.11 5.27 4.13
N THR A 299 -12.01 6.31 4.96
CA THR A 299 -12.80 7.55 4.83
C THR A 299 -11.90 8.79 4.86
N ASN A 300 -12.14 9.74 3.96
CA ASN A 300 -11.59 11.08 4.01
C ASN A 300 -12.34 11.91 5.06
N PHE A 301 -11.98 11.78 6.34
CA PHE A 301 -12.63 12.50 7.43
C PHE A 301 -12.35 14.01 7.43
N GLY A 302 -13.32 14.79 7.91
CA GLY A 302 -13.21 16.25 7.98
C GLY A 302 -13.10 16.88 6.60
N ARG A 303 -12.45 18.04 6.51
CA ARG A 303 -12.33 18.83 5.27
C ARG A 303 -10.93 18.87 4.65
N THR A 304 -9.90 18.47 5.40
CA THR A 304 -8.49 18.59 4.97
C THR A 304 -7.89 17.26 4.50
N SER A 305 -8.72 16.26 4.22
CA SER A 305 -8.29 14.90 3.86
C SER A 305 -8.43 14.60 2.37
N GLY A 306 -9.64 14.71 1.81
CA GLY A 306 -9.88 14.40 0.40
C GLY A 306 -9.25 15.41 -0.55
N GLY A 307 -8.71 14.93 -1.67
CA GLY A 307 -8.27 15.79 -2.77
C GLY A 307 -9.43 16.44 -3.53
N PRO A 308 -9.14 17.24 -4.56
CA PRO A 308 -10.16 17.92 -5.37
C PRO A 308 -11.22 16.94 -5.90
N PHE A 309 -12.49 17.19 -5.58
CA PHE A 309 -13.66 16.38 -5.96
C PHE A 309 -13.66 14.91 -5.48
N ILE A 310 -12.69 14.50 -4.67
CA ILE A 310 -12.67 13.16 -4.10
C ILE A 310 -13.77 13.08 -3.05
N SER A 311 -14.56 12.01 -3.11
CA SER A 311 -15.67 11.83 -2.19
C SER A 311 -15.17 11.57 -0.77
N THR A 312 -16.05 11.75 0.22
CA THR A 312 -15.75 11.38 1.61
C THR A 312 -15.39 9.90 1.74
N SER A 313 -16.05 9.03 0.98
CA SER A 313 -15.68 7.61 0.92
C SER A 313 -14.40 7.43 0.12
N TYR A 314 -13.47 6.65 0.66
CA TYR A 314 -12.29 6.18 -0.03
C TYR A 314 -12.26 4.64 -0.08
N ASP A 315 -13.43 3.98 -0.18
CA ASP A 315 -13.58 2.51 -0.15
C ASP A 315 -12.65 1.76 -1.12
N TYR A 316 -12.45 2.32 -2.32
CA TYR A 316 -11.54 1.82 -3.36
C TYR A 316 -11.88 0.41 -3.91
N ASP A 317 -13.07 -0.11 -3.62
CA ASP A 317 -13.42 -1.53 -3.82
C ASP A 317 -12.36 -2.45 -3.17
N ALA A 318 -11.83 -2.02 -2.02
CA ALA A 318 -10.73 -2.69 -1.34
C ALA A 318 -11.18 -4.02 -0.69
N PRO A 319 -10.25 -4.97 -0.46
CA PRO A 319 -10.52 -6.22 0.26
C PRO A 319 -11.16 -6.01 1.65
N LEU A 320 -10.77 -4.95 2.35
CA LEU A 320 -11.48 -4.44 3.52
C LEU A 320 -12.22 -3.17 3.12
N ASP A 321 -13.55 -3.17 3.22
CA ASP A 321 -14.37 -2.04 2.80
C ASP A 321 -14.13 -0.77 3.66
N GLU A 322 -14.79 0.32 3.32
CA GLU A 322 -14.72 1.60 4.07
C GLU A 322 -14.94 1.43 5.58
N TYR A 323 -15.79 0.49 5.99
CA TYR A 323 -16.15 0.25 7.38
C TYR A 323 -15.29 -0.83 8.06
N GLY A 324 -14.28 -1.36 7.35
CA GLY A 324 -13.38 -2.40 7.83
C GLY A 324 -13.95 -3.82 7.75
N GLN A 325 -15.06 -4.03 7.04
CA GLN A 325 -15.64 -5.36 6.84
C GLN A 325 -14.93 -6.14 5.73
N LEU A 326 -14.99 -7.46 5.80
CA LEU A 326 -14.41 -8.33 4.77
C LEU A 326 -15.26 -8.27 3.50
N ARG A 327 -14.72 -7.72 2.41
CA ARG A 327 -15.40 -7.71 1.12
C ARG A 327 -15.28 -9.08 0.46
N GLN A 328 -16.30 -9.92 0.56
CA GLN A 328 -16.34 -11.21 -0.13
C GLN A 328 -16.99 -11.11 -1.51
N PRO A 329 -16.48 -11.85 -2.51
CA PRO A 329 -15.44 -12.88 -2.41
C PRO A 329 -14.00 -12.32 -2.49
N LYS A 330 -13.83 -11.00 -2.64
CA LYS A 330 -12.52 -10.37 -2.90
C LYS A 330 -11.46 -10.75 -1.88
N TRP A 331 -11.71 -10.48 -0.59
CA TRP A 331 -10.77 -10.77 0.48
C TRP A 331 -10.39 -12.26 0.56
N GLY A 332 -11.38 -13.16 0.50
CA GLY A 332 -11.12 -14.58 0.67
C GLY A 332 -10.42 -15.21 -0.54
N HIS A 333 -10.76 -14.79 -1.77
CA HIS A 333 -10.10 -15.29 -2.98
C HIS A 333 -8.64 -14.84 -3.04
N LEU A 334 -8.35 -13.59 -2.64
CA LEU A 334 -6.97 -13.12 -2.50
C LEU A 334 -6.23 -13.85 -1.39
N LYS A 335 -6.88 -14.13 -0.24
CA LYS A 335 -6.28 -14.96 0.81
C LYS A 335 -5.83 -16.33 0.32
N ASP A 336 -6.64 -16.99 -0.51
CA ASP A 336 -6.29 -18.29 -1.07
C ASP A 336 -5.20 -18.19 -2.16
N LEU A 337 -5.20 -17.11 -2.96
CA LEU A 337 -4.10 -16.77 -3.85
C LEU A 337 -2.77 -16.61 -3.06
N HIS A 338 -2.79 -15.87 -1.95
CA HIS A 338 -1.61 -15.65 -1.12
C HIS A 338 -1.04 -16.96 -0.60
N LYS A 339 -1.90 -17.88 -0.10
CA LYS A 339 -1.46 -19.22 0.31
C LYS A 339 -0.80 -19.97 -0.84
N ALA A 340 -1.37 -19.94 -2.04
CA ALA A 340 -0.79 -20.60 -3.21
C ALA A 340 0.58 -20.02 -3.59
N ILE A 341 0.74 -18.70 -3.53
CA ILE A 341 2.04 -18.03 -3.75
C ILE A 341 3.05 -18.44 -2.68
N LYS A 342 2.65 -18.52 -1.41
CA LYS A 342 3.53 -18.95 -0.31
C LYS A 342 3.98 -20.39 -0.44
N LEU A 343 3.14 -21.30 -0.95
CA LEU A 343 3.57 -22.66 -1.29
C LEU A 343 4.65 -22.67 -2.40
N CYS A 344 4.73 -21.62 -3.22
CA CYS A 344 5.75 -21.46 -4.25
C CYS A 344 7.00 -20.69 -3.77
N GLU A 345 7.04 -20.18 -2.54
CA GLU A 345 8.07 -19.20 -2.10
C GLU A 345 9.51 -19.71 -2.28
N ASP A 346 9.79 -20.94 -1.84
CA ASP A 346 11.13 -21.53 -1.99
C ASP A 346 11.57 -21.63 -3.46
N ALA A 347 10.65 -21.98 -4.37
CA ALA A 347 10.92 -22.07 -5.80
C ALA A 347 11.18 -20.69 -6.40
N LEU A 348 10.31 -19.72 -6.09
CA LEU A 348 10.36 -18.33 -6.58
C LEU A 348 11.68 -17.63 -6.20
N LEU A 349 12.26 -17.99 -5.06
CA LEU A 349 13.48 -17.38 -4.56
C LEU A 349 14.77 -18.09 -5.00
N ALA A 350 14.67 -19.36 -5.41
CA ALA A 350 15.82 -20.19 -5.75
C ALA A 350 16.35 -19.99 -7.17
N THR A 351 15.53 -19.47 -8.10
CA THR A 351 15.91 -19.31 -9.51
C THR A 351 15.06 -18.23 -10.19
N ASP A 352 15.54 -17.75 -11.33
CA ASP A 352 14.73 -16.91 -12.24
C ASP A 352 13.68 -17.73 -13.00
N PRO A 353 12.56 -17.09 -13.42
CA PRO A 353 11.51 -17.75 -14.17
C PRO A 353 11.98 -18.18 -15.57
N ALA A 354 11.58 -19.39 -15.99
CA ALA A 354 11.73 -19.87 -17.36
C ALA A 354 10.34 -20.04 -18.01
N THR A 355 10.03 -19.21 -19.01
CA THR A 355 8.74 -19.18 -19.70
C THR A 355 8.79 -19.91 -21.05
N THR A 356 7.79 -20.75 -21.31
CA THR A 356 7.60 -21.48 -22.56
C THR A 356 6.16 -21.32 -23.05
N SER A 357 5.97 -21.10 -24.35
CA SER A 357 4.62 -21.09 -24.93
C SER A 357 4.02 -22.51 -24.92
N LEU A 358 2.74 -22.60 -24.55
CA LEU A 358 1.92 -23.82 -24.67
C LEU A 358 0.88 -23.70 -25.80
N GLY A 359 1.01 -22.66 -26.65
CA GLY A 359 0.07 -22.31 -27.70
C GLY A 359 -0.20 -20.80 -27.75
N SER A 360 -1.07 -20.39 -28.68
CA SER A 360 -1.48 -18.99 -28.80
C SER A 360 -2.09 -18.49 -27.48
N ASN A 361 -1.58 -17.38 -26.93
CA ASN A 361 -2.03 -16.77 -25.68
C ASN A 361 -2.01 -17.71 -24.45
N VAL A 362 -1.20 -18.78 -24.49
CA VAL A 362 -0.99 -19.65 -23.32
C VAL A 362 0.48 -19.89 -23.12
N GLU A 363 0.92 -19.76 -21.88
CA GLU A 363 2.30 -20.00 -21.49
C GLU A 363 2.40 -20.71 -20.15
N ALA A 364 3.47 -21.49 -20.00
CA ALA A 364 3.92 -22.03 -18.73
C ALA A 364 5.18 -21.29 -18.32
N THR A 365 5.23 -20.84 -17.07
CA THR A 365 6.47 -20.33 -16.46
C THR A 365 6.84 -21.21 -15.30
N THR A 366 8.09 -21.65 -15.28
CA THR A 366 8.60 -22.59 -14.28
C THR A 366 9.73 -21.98 -13.47
N TYR A 367 9.69 -22.23 -12.18
CA TYR A 367 10.76 -21.96 -11.23
C TYR A 367 11.25 -23.30 -10.72
N LYS A 368 12.37 -23.79 -11.26
CA LYS A 368 12.89 -25.12 -10.92
C LYS A 368 14.36 -25.04 -10.54
N SER A 369 14.66 -25.43 -9.31
CA SER A 369 16.03 -25.53 -8.81
C SER A 369 16.15 -26.78 -7.93
N GLY A 370 16.98 -27.73 -8.36
CA GLY A 370 17.10 -29.04 -7.69
C GLY A 370 15.75 -29.77 -7.59
N SER A 371 15.33 -30.08 -6.37
CA SER A 371 14.07 -30.76 -6.07
C SER A 371 12.86 -29.83 -5.92
N VAL A 372 13.05 -28.52 -5.83
CA VAL A 372 11.98 -27.54 -5.64
C VAL A 372 11.49 -27.07 -7.01
N CYS A 373 10.17 -27.08 -7.24
CA CYS A 373 9.57 -26.73 -8.51
C CYS A 373 8.21 -26.07 -8.31
N ALA A 374 8.03 -24.84 -8.80
CA ALA A 374 6.72 -24.22 -8.95
C ALA A 374 6.45 -23.86 -10.42
N ALA A 375 5.20 -23.95 -10.86
CA ALA A 375 4.79 -23.55 -12.20
C ALA A 375 3.54 -22.66 -12.17
N PHE A 376 3.49 -21.75 -13.13
CA PHE A 376 2.36 -20.87 -13.38
C PHE A 376 1.92 -21.09 -14.83
N LEU A 377 0.66 -21.48 -15.03
CA LEU A 377 0.08 -21.69 -16.35
C LEU A 377 -0.91 -20.56 -16.63
N ALA A 378 -0.55 -19.64 -17.51
CA ALA A 378 -1.35 -18.47 -17.83
C ALA A 378 -2.05 -18.62 -19.17
N ASN A 379 -3.36 -18.37 -19.19
CA ASN A 379 -4.16 -18.15 -20.39
C ASN A 379 -4.51 -16.65 -20.46
N THR A 380 -3.86 -15.93 -21.36
CA THR A 380 -4.09 -14.50 -21.63
C THR A 380 -5.13 -14.29 -22.74
N GLY A 381 -5.76 -15.37 -23.22
CA GLY A 381 -6.81 -15.32 -24.22
C GLY A 381 -8.21 -15.10 -23.64
N THR A 382 -9.17 -14.88 -24.53
CA THR A 382 -10.58 -14.62 -24.22
C THR A 382 -11.46 -15.89 -24.19
N SER A 383 -10.87 -17.07 -24.35
CA SER A 383 -11.58 -18.35 -24.31
C SER A 383 -10.84 -19.39 -23.47
N ASP A 384 -11.60 -20.31 -22.88
CA ASP A 384 -11.06 -21.46 -22.15
C ASP A 384 -10.16 -22.32 -23.04
N LYS A 385 -9.06 -22.81 -22.47
CA LYS A 385 -8.11 -23.68 -23.18
C LYS A 385 -7.74 -24.88 -22.33
N THR A 386 -7.58 -26.03 -22.99
CA THR A 386 -6.97 -27.22 -22.41
C THR A 386 -5.56 -27.34 -22.95
N VAL A 387 -4.57 -27.43 -22.06
CA VAL A 387 -3.15 -27.54 -22.43
C VAL A 387 -2.49 -28.71 -21.74
N THR A 388 -1.43 -29.24 -22.36
CA THR A 388 -0.59 -30.27 -21.76
C THR A 388 0.68 -29.64 -21.19
N PHE A 389 0.96 -29.90 -19.92
CA PHE A 389 2.19 -29.47 -19.25
C PHE A 389 2.74 -30.62 -18.40
N SER A 390 4.03 -30.93 -18.55
CA SER A 390 4.69 -32.05 -17.84
C SER A 390 3.92 -33.39 -17.92
N GLY A 391 3.29 -33.67 -19.06
CA GLY A 391 2.51 -34.90 -19.31
C GLY A 391 1.07 -34.89 -18.76
N ASN A 392 0.66 -33.85 -18.02
CA ASN A 392 -0.69 -33.72 -17.48
C ASN A 392 -1.52 -32.72 -18.29
N SER A 393 -2.85 -32.91 -18.30
CA SER A 393 -3.79 -32.02 -18.97
C SER A 393 -4.40 -31.02 -17.98
N TYR A 394 -4.40 -29.74 -18.33
CA TYR A 394 -4.92 -28.65 -17.50
C TYR A 394 -5.94 -27.83 -18.27
N LYS A 395 -7.13 -27.64 -17.69
CA LYS A 395 -8.13 -26.69 -18.18
C LYS A 395 -7.91 -25.32 -17.55
N LEU A 396 -7.55 -24.35 -18.38
CA LEU A 396 -7.33 -22.96 -18.02
C LEU A 396 -8.51 -22.11 -18.50
N PRO A 397 -9.31 -21.53 -17.58
CA PRO A 397 -10.30 -20.52 -17.95
C PRO A 397 -9.68 -19.36 -18.75
N ALA A 398 -10.48 -18.66 -19.55
CA ALA A 398 -10.08 -17.38 -20.14
C ALA A 398 -9.53 -16.42 -19.07
N TRP A 399 -8.53 -15.61 -19.43
CA TRP A 399 -7.93 -14.60 -18.55
C TRP A 399 -7.59 -15.12 -17.14
N SER A 400 -6.84 -16.23 -17.07
CA SER A 400 -6.54 -16.88 -15.79
C SER A 400 -5.11 -17.37 -15.67
N VAL A 401 -4.63 -17.48 -14.43
CA VAL A 401 -3.37 -18.14 -14.08
C VAL A 401 -3.68 -19.30 -13.14
N SER A 402 -3.24 -20.51 -13.48
CA SER A 402 -3.21 -21.65 -12.54
C SER A 402 -1.83 -21.73 -11.88
N ILE A 403 -1.80 -21.85 -10.55
CA ILE A 403 -0.59 -21.94 -9.74
C ILE A 403 -0.40 -23.38 -9.27
N LEU A 404 0.78 -23.95 -9.57
CA LEU A 404 1.16 -25.32 -9.29
C LEU A 404 2.43 -25.33 -8.43
N PRO A 405 2.33 -25.36 -7.09
CA PRO A 405 3.48 -25.25 -6.20
C PRO A 405 4.49 -26.40 -6.25
N ASP A 406 4.13 -27.51 -6.90
CA ASP A 406 4.92 -28.71 -7.11
C ASP A 406 5.13 -29.01 -8.61
N CYS A 407 4.80 -28.05 -9.49
CA CYS A 407 4.74 -28.19 -10.95
C CYS A 407 3.75 -29.25 -11.46
N LYS A 408 2.84 -29.77 -10.63
CA LYS A 408 1.92 -30.87 -10.99
C LYS A 408 0.46 -30.59 -10.60
N THR A 409 0.22 -30.16 -9.38
CA THR A 409 -1.10 -30.05 -8.76
C THR A 409 -1.54 -28.59 -8.75
N VAL A 410 -2.70 -28.28 -9.32
CA VAL A 410 -3.24 -26.91 -9.28
C VAL A 410 -3.73 -26.62 -7.86
N ALA A 411 -3.01 -25.75 -7.14
CA ALA A 411 -3.42 -25.28 -5.82
C ALA A 411 -4.45 -24.14 -5.91
N PHE A 412 -4.36 -23.33 -6.97
CA PHE A 412 -5.23 -22.18 -7.17
C PHE A 412 -5.37 -21.82 -8.65
N ASN A 413 -6.51 -21.28 -9.06
CA ASN A 413 -6.68 -20.61 -10.34
C ASN A 413 -7.40 -19.28 -10.15
N THR A 414 -6.88 -18.22 -10.77
CA THR A 414 -7.32 -16.85 -10.53
C THR A 414 -8.77 -16.58 -10.94
N ALA A 415 -9.35 -17.35 -11.87
CA ALA A 415 -10.73 -17.19 -12.33
C ALA A 415 -11.72 -18.17 -11.67
N LYS A 416 -11.26 -19.09 -10.82
CA LYS A 416 -12.13 -20.06 -10.12
C LYS A 416 -12.42 -19.58 -8.70
N VAL A 417 -13.44 -18.75 -8.56
CA VAL A 417 -13.89 -18.22 -7.26
C VAL A 417 -14.89 -19.20 -6.64
N TRP A 418 -14.56 -19.74 -5.46
CA TRP A 418 -15.38 -20.72 -4.74
C TRP A 418 -16.15 -20.14 -3.55
N LEU A 419 -15.99 -18.84 -3.29
CA LEU A 419 -16.59 -18.15 -2.17
C LEU A 419 -17.88 -17.44 -2.59
N TRP A 420 -18.84 -17.44 -1.68
CA TRP A 420 -20.10 -16.72 -1.85
C TRP A 420 -19.87 -15.22 -1.66
N SER A 421 -20.47 -14.42 -2.54
CA SER A 421 -20.53 -12.97 -2.34
C SER A 421 -21.37 -12.65 -1.11
N LEU A 422 -20.87 -11.73 -0.27
CA LEU A 422 -21.66 -11.14 0.80
C LEU A 422 -22.29 -9.85 0.27
N ASN A 423 -23.61 -9.72 0.47
CA ASN A 423 -24.31 -8.46 0.19
C ASN A 423 -24.37 -7.64 1.48
N PHE A 424 -23.78 -6.45 1.45
CA PHE A 424 -23.92 -5.49 2.54
C PHE A 424 -25.29 -4.81 2.44
N THR A 425 -26.09 -4.92 3.50
CA THR A 425 -27.33 -4.17 3.66
C THR A 425 -27.09 -2.99 4.60
N ARG A 426 -27.65 -1.84 4.26
CA ARG A 426 -27.75 -0.69 5.17
C ARG A 426 -29.17 -0.69 5.71
N GLU A 427 -29.30 -0.89 7.01
CA GLU A 427 -30.58 -0.81 7.70
C GLU A 427 -30.66 0.51 8.46
N ALA A 428 -31.78 1.21 8.32
CA ALA A 428 -32.05 2.38 9.13
C ALA A 428 -32.29 1.91 10.56
N ILE A 429 -31.56 2.47 11.51
CA ILE A 429 -31.85 2.31 12.94
C ILE A 429 -32.73 3.50 13.31
N ASP A 430 -33.98 3.24 13.70
CA ASP A 430 -34.90 4.29 14.16
C ASP A 430 -34.28 4.97 15.38
N GLY A 431 -33.93 6.25 15.20
CA GLY A 431 -33.49 7.14 16.25
C GLY A 431 -34.30 8.42 16.13
N ASP A 432 -35.05 8.74 17.17
CA ASP A 432 -35.71 10.05 17.27
C ASP A 432 -34.60 11.08 17.54
N SER A 433 -34.33 11.94 16.56
CA SER A 433 -33.34 13.01 16.68
C SER A 433 -34.07 14.34 16.70
N ASP A 434 -34.04 15.02 17.84
CA ASP A 434 -34.55 16.39 17.97
C ASP A 434 -33.69 17.34 17.13
N TRP A 435 -34.22 17.76 15.97
CA TRP A 435 -33.54 18.71 15.10
C TRP A 435 -33.83 20.15 15.52
N SER A 436 -32.76 20.96 15.58
CA SER A 436 -32.86 22.42 15.56
C SER A 436 -32.17 22.95 14.31
N TRP A 437 -32.55 24.15 13.87
CA TRP A 437 -32.01 24.77 12.67
C TRP A 437 -31.70 26.24 12.93
N ILE A 438 -30.77 26.79 12.14
CA ILE A 438 -30.43 28.20 12.10
C ILE A 438 -30.27 28.60 10.64
N ASP A 439 -30.80 29.77 10.27
CA ASP A 439 -30.56 30.35 8.95
C ASP A 439 -29.18 31.01 8.93
N GLU A 440 -28.27 30.50 8.09
CA GLU A 440 -27.02 31.18 7.79
C GLU A 440 -27.33 32.39 6.87
N PRO A 441 -27.10 33.64 7.31
CA PRO A 441 -27.48 34.79 6.51
C PRO A 441 -26.65 34.88 5.22
N VAL A 442 -27.31 35.21 4.11
CA VAL A 442 -26.64 35.35 2.81
C VAL A 442 -25.85 36.65 2.76
N GLY A 443 -24.55 36.54 2.44
CA GLY A 443 -23.67 37.68 2.19
C GLY A 443 -22.57 37.85 3.25
N ILE A 444 -21.94 39.02 3.22
CA ILE A 444 -20.82 39.34 4.12
C ILE A 444 -21.39 39.72 5.50
N THR A 445 -21.21 38.82 6.46
CA THR A 445 -21.73 38.94 7.82
C THR A 445 -20.63 39.08 8.88
N LYS A 446 -19.37 38.82 8.52
CA LYS A 446 -18.24 38.82 9.45
C LYS A 446 -17.52 40.15 9.52
N ASP A 447 -17.06 40.50 10.71
CA ASP A 447 -16.31 41.72 11.01
C ASP A 447 -14.91 41.75 10.37
N ASP A 448 -14.37 40.60 9.96
CA ASP A 448 -13.07 40.45 9.29
C ASP A 448 -13.15 40.60 7.76
N ALA A 449 -14.30 41.02 7.22
CA ALA A 449 -14.45 41.34 5.82
C ALA A 449 -13.51 42.46 5.37
N PHE A 450 -12.92 42.29 4.18
CA PHE A 450 -11.96 43.25 3.63
C PHE A 450 -12.28 43.58 2.17
N THR A 451 -11.82 44.75 1.71
CA THR A 451 -11.96 45.20 0.32
C THR A 451 -10.59 45.25 -0.34
N LYS A 452 -10.46 44.66 -1.53
CA LYS A 452 -9.27 44.78 -2.39
C LYS A 452 -9.68 45.09 -3.83
N PRO A 453 -8.90 45.91 -4.57
CA PRO A 453 -9.11 46.06 -6.00
C PRO A 453 -8.93 44.72 -6.74
N GLY A 454 -9.90 44.38 -7.58
CA GLY A 454 -9.86 43.18 -8.43
C GLY A 454 -10.26 41.87 -7.74
N LEU A 455 -10.49 40.84 -8.56
CA LEU A 455 -10.81 39.50 -8.07
C LEU A 455 -9.60 38.87 -7.38
N GLN A 456 -9.84 38.33 -6.18
CA GLN A 456 -8.83 37.61 -5.42
C GLN A 456 -8.91 36.12 -5.73
N ASP A 457 -7.78 35.41 -5.65
CA ASP A 457 -7.76 33.95 -5.68
C ASP A 457 -8.25 33.38 -4.34
N GLN A 458 -9.03 32.29 -4.38
CA GLN A 458 -9.65 31.72 -3.19
C GLN A 458 -8.62 31.13 -2.23
N ILE A 459 -7.65 30.35 -2.74
CA ILE A 459 -6.61 29.72 -1.91
C ILE A 459 -5.79 30.79 -1.21
N ASN A 460 -5.37 31.82 -1.96
CA ASN A 460 -4.61 32.94 -1.42
C ASN A 460 -5.37 33.73 -0.36
N THR A 461 -6.71 33.71 -0.42
CA THR A 461 -7.55 34.49 0.48
C THR A 461 -7.92 33.70 1.73
N THR A 462 -8.41 32.46 1.57
CA THR A 462 -8.87 31.64 2.69
C THR A 462 -7.74 30.92 3.39
N SER A 463 -6.59 30.75 2.72
CA SER A 463 -5.49 29.91 3.20
C SER A 463 -5.98 28.52 3.64
N ASP A 464 -6.96 27.96 2.94
CA ASP A 464 -7.62 26.68 3.24
C ASP A 464 -8.14 26.58 4.69
N GLN A 465 -8.47 27.71 5.33
CA GLN A 465 -9.14 27.71 6.62
C GLN A 465 -10.64 27.36 6.50
N SER A 466 -11.22 27.57 5.31
CA SER A 466 -12.61 27.32 4.99
C SER A 466 -12.76 26.93 3.52
N ASP A 467 -13.75 26.09 3.22
CA ASP A 467 -14.15 25.72 1.85
C ASP A 467 -14.86 26.90 1.15
N TYR A 468 -15.34 27.86 1.93
CA TYR A 468 -16.18 28.96 1.46
C TYR A 468 -15.45 30.31 1.48
N LEU A 469 -15.63 31.07 0.40
CA LEU A 469 -15.24 32.48 0.28
C LEU A 469 -16.35 33.27 -0.39
N TRP A 470 -16.82 34.34 0.27
CA TRP A 470 -17.79 35.27 -0.30
C TRP A 470 -17.10 36.31 -1.17
N TYR A 471 -17.54 36.43 -2.42
CA TYR A 471 -17.19 37.55 -3.29
C TYR A 471 -18.38 38.51 -3.38
N SER A 472 -18.15 39.77 -3.04
CA SER A 472 -19.12 40.85 -3.20
C SER A 472 -18.49 41.99 -3.99
N LEU A 473 -19.20 42.46 -5.02
CA LEU A 473 -18.84 43.64 -5.78
C LEU A 473 -19.76 44.77 -5.32
N ARG A 474 -19.19 45.93 -5.00
CA ARG A 474 -19.96 47.14 -4.66
C ARG A 474 -20.17 47.99 -5.91
#